data_AF-A0A955P9Z5-F1
#
_entry.id   AF-A0A955P9Z5-F1
#
_cell.length_a   1.000
_cell.length_b   1.000
_cell.length_c   1.000
_cell.angle_alpha   90.00
_cell.angle_beta   90.00
_cell.angle_gamma   90.00
#
_symmetry.space_group_name_H-M   'P 1'
#
loop_
_entity.id
_entity.type
_entity.pdbx_description
1 polymer ?
#
loop_
_entity_poly.entity_id
_entity_poly.type
_entity_poly.pdbx_seq_one_letter_code
_entity_poly.pdbx_strand_id
1 'polypeptide(L)' 'MNRLEKRYREEIIDRLTERFQFGNRMEVPRVEKVVINMGVGEASRDAKVLE' A
#
# COMPACT_ATOMS: atom_id res chain seq x y z
N MET A 1 -15.54 -5.26 3.10
CA MET A 1 -14.71 -4.14 2.64
C MET A 1 -13.70 -3.79 3.73
N ASN A 2 -12.40 -3.74 3.42
CA ASN A 2 -11.37 -3.47 4.43
C ASN A 2 -11.43 -2.00 4.87
N ARG A 3 -11.15 -1.69 6.16
CA ARG A 3 -11.09 -0.32 6.69
C ARG A 3 -10.24 0.62 5.82
N LEU A 4 -9.08 0.13 5.35
CA LEU A 4 -8.17 0.90 4.51
C LEU A 4 -8.76 1.17 3.12
N GLU A 5 -9.44 0.19 2.54
CA GLU A 5 -10.09 0.34 1.25
C GLU A 5 -11.24 1.34 1.32
N LYS A 6 -12.06 1.29 2.38
CA LYS A 6 -13.15 2.25 2.61
C LYS A 6 -12.62 3.67 2.71
N ARG A 7 -11.61 3.89 3.56
CA ARG A 7 -10.95 5.20 3.71
C ARG A 7 -10.36 5.72 2.40
N TYR A 8 -9.75 4.83 1.61
CA TYR A 8 -9.19 5.22 0.31
C TYR A 8 -10.27 5.76 -0.63
N ARG A 9 -11.40 5.04 -0.76
CA ARG A 9 -12.46 5.41 -1.69
C ARG A 9 -13.29 6.63 -1.27
N GLU A 10 -13.53 6.79 0.02
CA GLU A 10 -14.43 7.82 0.57
C GLU A 10 -13.70 9.10 0.98
N GLU A 11 -12.43 9.03 1.39
CA GLU A 11 -11.71 10.22 1.90
C GLU A 11 -10.51 10.60 1.02
N ILE A 12 -9.70 9.61 0.63
CA ILE A 12 -8.39 9.89 0.01
C ILE A 12 -8.57 10.32 -1.44
N ILE A 13 -9.45 9.66 -2.20
CA ILE A 13 -9.71 10.01 -3.61
C ILE A 13 -10.17 11.46 -3.74
N ASP A 14 -11.13 11.87 -2.93
CA ASP A 14 -11.72 13.21 -3.03
C ASP A 14 -10.68 14.27 -2.65
N ARG A 15 -9.94 14.06 -1.56
CA ARG A 15 -8.84 14.96 -1.14
C ARG A 15 -7.71 15.08 -2.17
N LEU A 16 -7.36 13.98 -2.83
CA LEU A 16 -6.32 13.99 -3.87
C LEU A 16 -6.82 14.67 -5.15
N THR A 17 -8.07 14.44 -5.52
CA THR A 17 -8.71 15.07 -6.68
C THR A 17 -8.77 16.59 -6.51
N GLU A 18 -9.18 17.07 -5.33
CA GLU A 18 -9.19 18.50 -5.02
C GLU A 18 -7.78 19.11 -5.00
N ARG A 19 -6.83 18.43 -4.35
CA ARG A 19 -5.47 18.96 -4.17
C ARG A 19 -4.68 19.05 -5.47
N PHE A 20 -4.84 18.07 -6.36
CA PHE A 20 -4.06 17.96 -7.59
C PHE A 20 -4.88 18.27 -8.85
N GLN A 21 -6.15 18.63 -8.68
CA GLN A 21 -7.09 18.98 -9.76
C GLN A 21 -7.13 17.93 -10.88
N PHE A 22 -7.18 16.65 -10.50
CA PHE A 22 -7.31 15.57 -11.48
C PHE A 22 -8.61 15.71 -12.26
N GLY A 23 -8.54 15.62 -13.59
CA GLY A 23 -9.71 15.72 -14.46
C GLY A 23 -10.56 14.44 -14.46
N ASN A 24 -9.97 13.33 -14.02
CA ASN A 24 -10.62 12.03 -13.98
C ASN A 24 -10.30 11.29 -12.68
N ARG A 25 -11.32 10.69 -12.06
CA ARG A 25 -11.19 9.91 -10.83
C ARG A 25 -10.26 8.69 -10.98
N MET A 26 -10.10 8.20 -12.20
CA MET A 26 -9.18 7.10 -12.53
C MET A 26 -7.70 7.51 -12.55
N GLU A 27 -7.39 8.81 -12.59
CA GLU A 27 -6.01 9.31 -12.53
C GLU A 27 -5.45 9.32 -11.10
N VAL A 28 -6.33 9.15 -10.10
CA VAL A 28 -5.91 9.15 -8.70
C VAL A 28 -5.02 7.92 -8.42
N PRO A 29 -3.80 8.12 -7.91
CA PRO A 29 -2.84 7.03 -7.70
C PRO A 29 -3.31 6.05 -6.62
N ARG A 30 -3.13 4.75 -6.88
CA ARG A 30 -3.52 3.63 -6.02
C ARG A 30 -2.31 2.81 -5.58
N VAL A 31 -2.43 2.13 -4.44
CA VAL A 31 -1.43 1.14 -4.00
C VAL A 31 -1.63 -0.14 -4.81
N GLU A 32 -0.62 -0.51 -5.62
CA GLU A 32 -0.68 -1.72 -6.45
C GLU A 32 -0.27 -2.97 -5.65
N LYS A 33 0.85 -2.92 -4.95
CA LYS A 33 1.32 -4.01 -4.09
C LYS A 33 2.27 -3.50 -3.02
N VAL A 34 2.31 -4.22 -1.90
CA VAL A 34 3.31 -4.04 -0.85
C VAL A 34 4.20 -5.27 -0.88
N VAL A 35 5.47 -5.10 -1.27
CA VAL A 35 6.45 -6.20 -1.26
C VAL A 35 7.23 -6.11 0.04
N ILE A 36 7.04 -7.10 0.91
CA ILE A 36 7.85 -7.26 2.12
C ILE A 36 8.99 -8.21 1.77
N ASN A 37 10.19 -7.65 1.64
CA ASN A 37 11.40 -8.44 1.49
C ASN A 37 12.08 -8.57 2.85
N MET A 38 12.26 -9.80 3.31
CA MET A 38 13.14 -10.11 4.43
C MET A 38 14.43 -10.69 3.88
N GLY A 39 15.54 -9.96 3.99
CA GLY A 39 16.86 -10.45 3.62
C GLY A 39 17.34 -11.50 4.61
N VAL A 40 17.15 -12.78 4.29
CA VAL A 40 17.53 -13.92 5.15
C VAL A 40 19.01 -14.31 4.98
N GLY A 41 19.90 -13.33 4.85
CA GLY A 41 21.32 -13.56 4.55
C GLY A 41 22.08 -14.33 5.64
N GLU A 42 21.73 -14.10 6.91
CA GLU A 42 22.34 -14.77 8.07
C GLU A 42 21.43 -15.86 8.66
N ALA A 43 20.10 -15.72 8.52
CA ALA A 43 19.13 -16.69 9.03
C ALA A 43 19.04 -18.00 8.20
N SER A 44 19.77 -18.12 7.09
CA SER A 44 20.00 -19.42 6.43
C SER A 44 20.97 -20.33 7.20
N ARG A 45 21.81 -19.79 8.12
CA ARG A 45 22.78 -20.59 8.90
C ARG A 45 22.22 -21.10 10.23
N ASP A 46 21.20 -20.46 10.76
CA ASP A 46 20.53 -20.88 11.99
C ASP A 46 19.01 -20.99 11.79
N ALA A 47 18.54 -22.22 11.58
CA ALA A 47 17.13 -22.57 11.45
C ALA A 47 16.28 -22.28 12.71
N LYS A 48 16.88 -21.76 13.79
CA LYS A 48 16.23 -21.42 15.06
C LYS A 48 15.67 -19.99 15.13
N VAL A 49 15.94 -19.14 14.14
CA VAL A 49 15.50 -17.72 14.13
C VAL A 49 14.18 -17.52 13.35
N LEU A 50 13.67 -18.58 12.72
CA LEU A 50 12.50 -18.53 11.81
C LEU A 50 11.15 -18.85 12.47
N GLU A 51 11.11 -19.04 13.80
CA GLU A 51 9.86 -19.23 14.57
C GLU A 51 9.36 -17.89 15.15
#